data_AF-A0A7C5K9W2-F1
#
_entry.id   AF-A0A7C5K9W2-F1
#
_cell.length_a   1.000
_cell.length_b   1.000
_cell.length_c   1.000
_cell.angle_alpha   90.00
_cell.angle_beta   90.00
_cell.angle_gamma   90.00
#
_symmetry.space_group_name_H-M   'P 1'
#
loop_
_entity.id
_entity.type
_entity.pdbx_description
1 polymer ?
#
loop_
_entity_poly.entity_id
_entity_poly.type
_entity_poly.pdbx_seq_one_letter_code
_entity_poly.pdbx_strand_id
1 'polypeptide(L)'
;MELNLILTSLYLGILTSISPCPLASNIAAISFISQEIIERKYIFFSSLLYTLGRCLTYILLSFLILKITINIPFVSMYLQIYMNKILSVLLIIVGLILIDIIKIPAIGLNFSQNPKEKIEKFGLFG
;
A
#
# COMPACT_ATOMS: atom_id res chain seq x y z
N MET A 1 -34.38 0.66 3.21
CA MET A 1 -33.20 1.24 3.90
C MET A 1 -31.99 0.30 3.77
N GLU A 2 -32.16 -1.01 3.94
CA GLU A 2 -31.14 -2.07 3.76
C GLU A 2 -30.46 -2.10 2.36
N LEU A 3 -31.22 -1.96 1.27
CA LEU A 3 -30.68 -2.06 -0.10
C LEU A 3 -29.62 -0.98 -0.41
N ASN A 4 -29.78 0.21 0.17
CA ASN A 4 -28.84 1.32 -0.03
C ASN A 4 -27.50 1.04 0.65
N LEU A 5 -27.48 0.36 1.80
CA LEU A 5 -26.22 0.02 2.50
C LEU A 5 -25.38 -0.97 1.69
N ILE A 6 -26.02 -1.97 1.06
CA ILE A 6 -25.31 -2.94 0.21
C ILE A 6 -24.76 -2.24 -1.03
N LEU A 7 -25.56 -1.40 -1.71
CA LEU A 7 -25.07 -0.61 -2.85
C LEU A 7 -23.92 0.32 -2.48
N THR A 8 -24.02 1.04 -1.35
CA THR A 8 -22.98 1.97 -0.90
C THR A 8 -21.70 1.24 -0.50
N SER A 9 -21.80 0.10 0.19
CA SER A 9 -20.64 -0.72 0.55
C SER A 9 -19.94 -1.31 -0.67
N LEU A 10 -20.69 -1.79 -1.66
CA LEU A 10 -20.17 -2.26 -2.94
C LEU A 10 -19.46 -1.14 -3.70
N TYR A 11 -20.07 0.05 -3.75
CA TYR A 11 -19.49 1.22 -4.40
C TYR A 11 -18.20 1.70 -3.73
N LEU A 12 -18.16 1.78 -2.38
CA LEU A 12 -16.94 2.11 -1.65
C LEU A 12 -15.85 1.06 -1.85
N GLY A 13 -16.21 -0.23 -1.96
CA GLY A 13 -15.27 -1.30 -2.27
C GLY A 13 -14.62 -1.11 -3.65
N ILE A 14 -15.42 -0.79 -4.67
CA ILE A 14 -14.94 -0.51 -6.03
C ILE A 14 -14.00 0.71 -6.03
N LEU A 15 -14.38 1.80 -5.38
CA LEU A 15 -13.54 3.01 -5.27
C LEU A 15 -12.20 2.74 -4.58
N THR A 16 -12.20 1.90 -3.53
CA THR A 16 -10.98 1.54 -2.81
C THR A 16 -10.04 0.71 -3.69
N SER A 17 -10.57 -0.19 -4.51
CA SER A 17 -9.76 -1.05 -5.39
C SER A 17 -9.06 -0.24 -6.50
N ILE A 18 -9.70 0.82 -6.99
CA ILE A 18 -9.19 1.68 -8.08
C ILE A 18 -8.23 2.77 -7.56
N SER A 19 -8.20 3.00 -6.24
CA SER A 19 -7.35 4.04 -5.65
C SER A 19 -5.86 3.77 -5.92
N PRO A 20 -5.05 4.80 -6.26
CA PRO A 20 -3.68 4.61 -6.71
C PRO A 20 -2.77 3.97 -5.65
N CYS A 21 -3.03 4.16 -4.36
CA CYS A 21 -2.27 3.56 -3.26
C CYS A 21 -2.38 2.02 -3.22
N PRO A 22 -3.58 1.42 -3.12
CA PRO A 22 -3.72 -0.03 -3.17
C PRO A 22 -3.40 -0.60 -4.57
N LEU A 23 -3.70 0.12 -5.64
CA LEU A 23 -3.46 -0.32 -7.03
C LEU A 23 -1.96 -0.45 -7.33
N ALA A 24 -1.15 0.56 -6.99
CA ALA A 24 0.30 0.53 -7.24
C ALA A 24 1.00 -0.62 -6.50
N SER A 25 0.64 -0.84 -5.23
CA SER A 25 1.24 -1.91 -4.44
C SER A 25 0.75 -3.31 -4.88
N ASN A 26 -0.48 -3.44 -5.39
CA ASN A 26 -0.93 -4.69 -6.02
C ASN A 26 -0.17 -4.98 -7.32
N ILE A 27 0.03 -3.96 -8.18
CA ILE A 27 0.81 -4.10 -9.43
C ILE A 27 2.27 -4.46 -9.12
N ALA A 28 2.89 -3.81 -8.13
CA ALA A 28 4.25 -4.13 -7.70
C ALA A 28 4.36 -5.58 -7.19
N ALA A 29 3.42 -6.03 -6.37
CA ALA A 29 3.38 -7.41 -5.89
C ALA A 29 3.22 -8.41 -7.05
N ILE A 30 2.30 -8.16 -7.98
CA ILE A 30 2.09 -9.02 -9.17
C ILE A 30 3.34 -9.02 -10.06
N SER A 31 3.98 -7.87 -10.27
CA SER A 31 5.19 -7.75 -11.07
C SER A 31 6.37 -8.50 -10.45
N PHE A 32 6.47 -8.51 -9.12
CA PHE A 32 7.47 -9.28 -8.38
C PHE A 32 7.18 -10.79 -8.45
N ILE A 33 5.94 -11.19 -8.13
CA ILE A 33 5.50 -12.60 -8.14
C ILE A 33 5.54 -13.20 -9.55
N SER A 34 5.27 -12.40 -10.58
CA SER A 34 5.31 -12.82 -11.98
C SER A 34 6.73 -12.96 -12.54
N GLN A 35 7.73 -12.33 -11.91
CA GLN A 35 9.12 -12.42 -12.39
C GLN A 35 9.85 -13.65 -11.88
N GLU A 36 9.53 -14.16 -10.67
CA GLU A 36 10.45 -15.10 -10.02
C GLU A 36 10.09 -16.59 -10.07
N ILE A 37 8.85 -17.03 -10.39
CA ILE A 37 8.48 -18.41 -9.94
C ILE A 37 7.58 -19.19 -10.91
N ILE A 38 8.10 -20.33 -11.35
CA ILE A 38 7.50 -21.28 -12.30
C ILE A 38 6.43 -22.17 -11.62
N GLU A 39 6.39 -22.21 -10.28
CA GLU A 39 5.46 -23.06 -9.52
C GLU A 39 4.21 -22.34 -8.99
N ARG A 40 3.04 -22.84 -9.42
CA ARG A 40 1.71 -22.32 -9.06
C ARG A 40 1.40 -22.30 -7.56
N LYS A 41 1.98 -23.23 -6.78
CA LYS A 41 1.75 -23.31 -5.33
C LYS A 41 2.37 -22.13 -4.59
N TYR A 42 3.56 -21.71 -4.98
CA TYR A 42 4.26 -20.60 -4.33
C TYR A 42 3.49 -19.28 -4.53
N ILE A 43 3.05 -19.02 -5.76
CA ILE A 43 2.24 -17.84 -6.12
C ILE A 43 1.01 -17.71 -5.22
N PHE A 44 0.34 -18.84 -4.94
CA PHE A 44 -0.84 -18.87 -4.07
C PHE A 44 -0.49 -18.53 -2.62
N PHE A 45 0.57 -19.10 -2.06
CA PHE A 45 0.99 -18.82 -0.69
C PHE A 45 1.50 -17.39 -0.51
N SER A 46 2.30 -16.85 -1.43
CA SER A 46 2.77 -15.45 -1.35
C SER A 46 1.62 -14.45 -1.43
N SER A 47 0.65 -14.70 -2.32
CA SER A 47 -0.55 -13.84 -2.43
C SER A 47 -1.41 -13.89 -1.16
N LEU A 48 -1.51 -15.07 -0.54
CA LEU A 48 -2.23 -15.26 0.72
C LEU A 48 -1.53 -14.55 1.89
N LEU A 49 -0.21 -14.72 2.03
CA LEU A 49 0.60 -14.04 3.04
C LEU A 49 0.51 -12.52 2.90
N TYR A 50 0.59 -12.00 1.68
CA TYR A 50 0.44 -10.57 1.40
C TYR A 50 -0.94 -10.03 1.81
N THR A 51 -2.01 -10.75 1.46
CA THR A 51 -3.37 -10.37 1.83
C THR A 51 -3.56 -10.36 3.36
N LEU A 52 -3.08 -11.41 4.03
CA LEU A 52 -3.10 -11.49 5.49
C LEU A 52 -2.30 -10.37 6.15
N GLY A 53 -1.12 -10.04 5.60
CA GLY A 53 -0.29 -8.92 6.05
C GLY A 53 -1.02 -7.57 5.95
N ARG A 54 -1.72 -7.30 4.83
CA ARG A 54 -2.55 -6.10 4.69
C ARG A 54 -3.72 -6.08 5.69
N CYS A 55 -4.41 -7.20 5.88
CA CYS A 55 -5.50 -7.29 6.87
C CYS A 55 -4.99 -6.99 8.29
N LEU A 56 -3.89 -7.63 8.71
CA LEU A 56 -3.30 -7.40 10.03
C LEU A 56 -2.86 -5.95 10.22
N THR A 57 -2.21 -5.38 9.22
CA THR A 57 -1.74 -3.98 9.27
C THR A 57 -2.92 -3.01 9.41
N TYR A 58 -4.01 -3.22 8.67
CA TYR A 58 -5.21 -2.36 8.76
C TYR A 58 -5.97 -2.53 10.08
N ILE A 59 -5.99 -3.73 10.65
CA ILE A 59 -6.57 -3.95 11.98
C ILE A 59 -5.77 -3.20 13.04
N LEU A 60 -4.44 -3.34 13.02
CA LEU A 60 -3.54 -2.65 13.96
C LEU A 60 -3.62 -1.13 13.81
N LEU A 61 -3.62 -0.63 12.57
CA LEU A 61 -3.74 0.79 12.28
C LEU A 61 -5.09 1.34 12.75
N SER A 62 -6.19 0.62 12.50
CA SER A 62 -7.52 1.03 12.98
C SER A 62 -7.59 1.08 14.50
N PHE A 63 -7.02 0.07 15.20
CA PHE A 63 -6.94 0.07 16.66
C PHE A 63 -6.16 1.27 17.21
N LEU A 64 -5.04 1.62 16.56
CA LEU A 64 -4.23 2.77 16.93
C LEU A 64 -4.99 4.09 16.72
N ILE A 65 -5.65 4.24 15.56
CA ILE A 65 -6.47 5.41 15.23
C ILE A 65 -7.62 5.58 16.22
N LEU A 66 -8.32 4.49 16.60
CA LEU A 66 -9.42 4.53 17.57
C LEU A 66 -8.95 5.03 18.93
N LYS A 67 -7.78 4.58 19.40
CA LYS A 67 -7.18 5.07 20.66
C LYS A 67 -6.86 6.56 20.62
N ILE A 68 -6.36 7.07 19.50
CA ILE A 68 -6.02 8.47 19.32
C ILE A 68 -7.29 9.33 19.26
N THR A 69 -8.33 8.84 18.58
CA THR A 69 -9.60 9.55 18.36
C THR A 69 -10.40 9.78 19.64
N ILE A 70 -10.38 8.82 20.58
CA ILE A 70 -11.10 8.95 21.86
C ILE A 70 -10.47 10.01 22.79
N ASN A 71 -9.17 10.30 22.65
CA ASN A 71 -8.44 11.16 23.60
C ASN A 71 -8.40 12.65 23.21
N ILE A 72 -8.33 13.03 21.93
CA ILE A 72 -8.38 14.45 21.52
C ILE A 72 -9.08 14.61 20.14
N PRO A 73 -10.33 15.13 20.07
CA PRO A 73 -11.01 15.39 18.80
C PRO A 73 -10.30 16.48 17.95
N PHE A 74 -9.55 17.37 18.59
CA PHE A 74 -8.78 18.44 17.93
C PHE A 74 -7.64 17.90 17.03
N VAL A 75 -7.02 16.76 17.39
CA VAL A 75 -5.93 16.15 16.62
C VAL A 75 -6.46 15.51 15.34
N SER A 76 -7.67 14.94 15.36
CA SER A 76 -8.32 14.35 14.17
C SER A 76 -8.58 15.40 13.09
N MET A 77 -9.06 16.58 13.48
CA MET A 77 -9.32 17.68 12.55
C MET A 77 -8.02 18.24 11.96
N TYR A 78 -6.96 18.33 12.77
CA TYR A 78 -5.65 18.76 12.31
C TYR A 78 -5.02 17.75 11.34
N LEU A 79 -5.07 16.45 11.67
CA LEU A 79 -4.57 15.40 10.79
C LEU A 79 -5.30 15.40 9.45
N GLN A 80 -6.63 15.53 9.42
CA GLN A 80 -7.39 15.55 8.17
C GLN A 80 -7.02 16.73 7.27
N ILE A 81 -6.89 17.94 7.82
CA ILE A 81 -6.57 19.14 7.03
C ILE A 81 -5.13 19.09 6.50
N TYR A 82 -4.16 18.75 7.36
CA TYR A 82 -2.75 18.71 6.96
C TYR A 82 -2.41 17.48 6.11
N MET A 83 -3.01 16.30 6.38
CA MET A 83 -2.86 15.13 5.50
C MET A 83 -3.33 15.44 4.10
N ASN A 84 -4.55 15.98 3.93
CA ASN A 84 -5.08 16.24 2.59
C ASN A 84 -4.22 17.21 1.79
N LYS A 85 -3.62 18.22 2.46
CA LYS A 85 -2.72 19.17 1.81
C LYS A 85 -1.36 18.57 1.43
N ILE A 86 -0.82 17.65 2.23
CA ILE A 86 0.43 16.95 1.92
C ILE A 86 0.19 15.90 0.83
N LEU A 87 -0.93 15.17 0.93
CA LEU A 87 -1.30 14.11 0.02
C LEU A 87 -1.52 14.65 -1.39
N SER A 88 -2.12 15.84 -1.55
CA SER A 88 -2.31 16.46 -2.87
C SER A 88 -0.99 16.80 -3.56
N VAL A 89 -0.03 17.41 -2.85
CA VAL A 89 1.31 17.70 -3.40
C VAL A 89 2.05 16.41 -3.72
N LEU A 90 1.97 15.41 -2.85
CA LEU A 90 2.58 14.10 -3.07
C LEU A 90 2.02 13.42 -4.32
N LEU A 91 0.69 13.43 -4.52
CA LEU A 91 0.06 12.82 -5.71
C LEU A 91 0.48 13.50 -7.01
N ILE A 92 0.70 14.82 -7.01
CA ILE A 92 1.21 15.54 -8.18
C ILE A 92 2.64 15.07 -8.51
N ILE A 93 3.51 14.99 -7.50
CA ILE A 93 4.90 14.54 -7.67
C ILE A 93 4.93 13.10 -8.17
N VAL A 94 4.19 12.19 -7.52
CA VAL A 94 4.09 10.78 -7.90
C VAL A 94 3.52 10.63 -9.31
N GLY A 95 2.48 11.39 -9.66
CA GLY A 95 1.91 11.41 -11.02
C GLY A 95 2.92 11.84 -12.09
N LEU A 96 3.73 12.87 -11.82
CA LEU A 96 4.79 13.33 -12.74
C LEU A 96 5.90 12.27 -12.94
N ILE A 97 6.22 11.51 -11.88
CA ILE A 97 7.19 10.40 -11.95
C ILE A 97 6.62 9.23 -12.75
N LEU A 98 5.37 8.84 -12.50
CA LEU A 98 4.69 7.74 -13.21
C LEU A 98 4.56 7.98 -14.72
N ILE A 99 4.45 9.25 -15.13
CA ILE A 99 4.31 9.65 -16.54
C ILE A 99 5.68 9.87 -17.22
N ASP A 100 6.78 9.61 -16.49
CA ASP A 100 8.18 9.66 -16.95
C ASP A 100 8.61 11.02 -17.55
N ILE A 101 7.85 12.10 -17.26
CA ILE A 101 8.20 13.48 -17.64
C ILE A 101 9.42 13.97 -16.86
N ILE A 102 9.57 13.49 -15.62
CA ILE A 102 10.72 13.78 -14.76
C ILE A 102 11.49 12.48 -14.58
N LYS A 103 12.54 12.29 -15.39
CA LYS A 103 13.58 11.32 -15.09
C LYS A 103 14.26 11.76 -13.81
N ILE A 104 13.88 11.17 -12.68
CA ILE A 104 14.69 11.28 -11.47
C ILE A 104 16.04 10.66 -11.85
N PRO A 105 17.15 11.43 -11.91
CA PRO A 105 18.45 10.81 -12.01
C PRO A 105 18.51 9.91 -10.79
N ALA A 106 18.56 8.58 -10.99
CA ALA A 106 18.56 7.62 -9.89
C ALA A 106 19.55 8.15 -8.85
N ILE A 107 19.02 8.71 -7.75
CA ILE A 107 19.87 9.25 -6.70
C ILE A 107 20.71 8.05 -6.33
N GLY A 108 22.02 8.15 -6.55
CA GLY A 108 23.00 7.11 -6.27
C GLY A 108 23.05 6.88 -4.77
N LEU A 109 22.00 6.25 -4.24
CA LEU A 109 22.08 5.44 -3.05
C LEU A 109 23.01 4.31 -3.46
N ASN A 110 24.29 4.47 -3.14
CA ASN A 110 25.24 3.39 -3.02
C ASN A 110 24.69 2.44 -1.94
N PHE A 111 23.65 1.70 -2.28
CA PHE A 111 23.12 0.60 -1.50
C PHE A 111 24.18 -0.48 -1.65
N SER A 112 25.16 -0.42 -0.74
CA SER A 112 26.26 -1.36 -0.57
C SER A 112 25.79 -2.76 -0.95
N GLN A 113 26.49 -3.39 -1.89
CA GLN A 113 26.10 -4.58 -2.66
C GLN A 113 25.87 -5.86 -1.84
N ASN A 114 25.72 -5.76 -0.51
CA ASN A 114 25.50 -6.88 0.39
C ASN A 114 24.09 -6.97 1.06
N PRO A 115 22.95 -6.62 0.43
CA PRO A 115 21.64 -7.02 0.95
C PRO A 115 21.12 -8.30 0.29
N LYS A 116 21.65 -8.69 -0.89
CA LYS A 116 21.12 -9.81 -1.69
C LYS A 116 21.26 -11.16 -0.97
N GLU A 117 22.42 -11.47 -0.40
CA GLU A 117 22.62 -12.74 0.32
C GLU A 117 21.83 -12.86 1.63
N LYS A 118 21.48 -11.73 2.27
CA LYS A 118 20.71 -11.75 3.53
C LYS A 118 19.21 -11.77 3.26
N ILE A 119 18.77 -11.25 2.12
CA ILE A 119 17.37 -11.28 1.69
C ILE A 119 17.03 -12.64 1.07
N GLU A 120 17.93 -13.29 0.33
CA GLU A 120 17.71 -14.66 -0.19
C GLU A 120 17.49 -15.70 0.93
N LYS A 121 18.14 -15.52 2.09
CA LYS A 121 17.92 -16.39 3.26
C LYS A 121 16.60 -16.12 3.99
N PHE A 122 15.97 -14.96 3.76
CA PHE A 122 14.67 -14.59 4.33
C PHE A 122 13.52 -14.65 3.31
N GLY A 123 13.82 -14.68 2.01
CA GLY A 123 12.85 -14.71 0.92
C GLY A 123 12.09 -16.03 0.77
N LEU A 124 12.51 -17.09 1.48
CA LEU A 124 11.72 -18.32 1.62
C LEU A 124 10.66 -18.25 2.72
N PHE A 125 10.64 -17.19 3.54
CA PHE A 125 9.63 -16.93 4.57
C PHE A 125 8.73 -15.73 4.25
N GLY A 126 8.74 -15.23 3.01
CA GLY A 126 7.83 -14.19 2.52
C GLY A 126 8.08 -13.82 1.07
#